data_AF-A0A8B2P0E2-F1
#
_entry.id   AF-A0A8B2P0E2-F1
#
_cell.length_a   1.000
_cell.length_b   1.000
_cell.length_c   1.000
_cell.angle_alpha   90.00
_cell.angle_beta   90.00
_cell.angle_gamma   90.00
#
_symmetry.space_group_name_H-M   'P 1'
#
loop_
_entity.id
_entity.type
_entity.pdbx_description
1 polymer ?
#
loop_
_entity_poly.entity_id
_entity_poly.type
_entity_poly.pdbx_seq_one_letter_code
_entity_poly.pdbx_strand_id
1 'polypeptide(L)'
;MAFRIGRGIFDSLEGSASDDIVLGLGGDDIVIGGFGSDWLDGGDGDDIVVTGAIVSGSLLGGAVFEDTDNDVAFGGAGDDVIISVGGADYIDAGEGGETDGDLVAVNRSGNTAALRAFGIDSALAPSPTPVFEGQFVVLNDGTAVTNAEHLRLRGTTMSDTILLANMTSLEETEIFANGGNDVVTTGDSVDSLYGEGGDDLLSAGAGADSVEGGTGNDTILAGAGGDYALGGAGNDLIMGGDGDDAIYGNAGDDTVIGGAGNDTLGGAEPYAGTRAFDTDTYVGGEGADLFSLMFGAINEDVIADFDRREGDSIEIGFNIDIGRDDVEIELVDRRAGTFNVTVEGEGTHTFTAVGALVSDVALLVF
;
A
#
# COMPACT_ATOMS: atom_id res chain seq x y z
N MET A 1 -20.08 -6.77 33.08
CA MET A 1 -19.86 -8.15 33.57
C MET A 1 -21.07 -9.04 33.43
N ALA A 2 -21.46 -9.23 32.18
CA ALA A 2 -21.98 -10.45 31.64
C ALA A 2 -20.84 -11.46 31.44
N PHE A 3 -21.19 -12.74 31.56
CA PHE A 3 -20.36 -13.87 31.14
C PHE A 3 -21.16 -14.61 30.08
N ARG A 4 -20.60 -14.72 28.88
CA ARG A 4 -21.22 -15.40 27.73
C ARG A 4 -20.31 -16.50 27.24
N ILE A 5 -20.92 -17.62 26.91
CA ILE A 5 -20.22 -18.82 26.48
C ILE A 5 -21.01 -19.49 25.39
N GLY A 6 -20.33 -19.86 24.31
CA GLY A 6 -20.86 -20.60 23.19
C GLY A 6 -21.09 -22.08 23.55
N ARG A 7 -21.49 -22.84 22.54
CA ARG A 7 -22.04 -24.18 22.65
C ARG A 7 -21.23 -25.21 21.86
N GLY A 8 -20.08 -24.82 21.30
CA GLY A 8 -19.26 -25.69 20.46
C GLY A 8 -19.88 -25.92 19.07
N ILE A 9 -20.64 -24.95 18.58
CA ILE A 9 -21.16 -24.77 17.23
C ILE A 9 -21.23 -23.26 16.97
N PHE A 10 -21.44 -22.83 15.71
CA PHE A 10 -21.72 -21.44 15.38
C PHE A 10 -22.68 -20.76 16.38
N ASP A 11 -22.15 -19.74 17.04
CA ASP A 11 -22.80 -18.85 17.96
C ASP A 11 -22.54 -17.38 17.57
N SER A 12 -23.48 -16.52 17.97
CA SER A 12 -23.32 -15.08 17.87
C SER A 12 -23.48 -14.52 19.28
N LEU A 13 -22.37 -14.06 19.83
CA LEU A 13 -22.21 -13.64 21.20
C LEU A 13 -21.84 -12.15 21.19
N GLU A 14 -22.62 -11.36 21.92
CA GLU A 14 -22.39 -9.92 22.06
C GLU A 14 -22.42 -9.60 23.54
N GLY A 15 -21.36 -8.98 24.06
CA GLY A 15 -21.30 -8.50 25.43
C GLY A 15 -22.25 -7.32 25.64
N SER A 16 -21.89 -6.43 26.54
CA SER A 16 -22.73 -5.39 27.10
C SER A 16 -21.97 -4.08 27.11
N ALA A 17 -22.38 -3.12 27.93
CA ALA A 17 -21.69 -1.84 28.06
C ALA A 17 -20.80 -1.83 29.32
N SER A 18 -20.21 -2.96 29.66
CA SER A 18 -19.43 -3.17 30.88
C SER A 18 -18.46 -4.31 30.64
N ASP A 19 -17.36 -4.36 31.39
CA ASP A 19 -16.33 -5.41 31.29
C ASP A 19 -16.94 -6.82 31.30
N ASP A 20 -16.80 -7.54 30.20
CA ASP A 20 -17.41 -8.83 29.94
C ASP A 20 -16.36 -9.90 29.64
N ILE A 21 -16.82 -11.15 29.71
CA ILE A 21 -16.04 -12.29 29.23
C ILE A 21 -16.95 -13.02 28.24
N VAL A 22 -16.48 -13.16 27.00
CA VAL A 22 -17.21 -13.77 25.90
C VAL A 22 -16.33 -14.84 25.26
N LEU A 23 -16.78 -16.10 25.31
CA LEU A 23 -16.03 -17.26 24.82
C LEU A 23 -16.86 -18.00 23.76
N GLY A 24 -16.39 -18.15 22.52
CA GLY A 24 -17.06 -18.93 21.48
C GLY A 24 -16.95 -20.44 21.71
N LEU A 25 -15.74 -20.90 22.04
CA LEU A 25 -15.32 -22.28 22.27
C LEU A 25 -15.05 -23.08 21.00
N GLY A 26 -16.04 -23.28 20.13
CA GLY A 26 -15.87 -24.24 19.05
C GLY A 26 -16.88 -24.07 17.94
N GLY A 27 -16.46 -24.32 16.70
CA GLY A 27 -17.19 -23.93 15.50
C GLY A 27 -17.06 -22.43 15.23
N ASP A 28 -17.29 -22.04 13.98
CA ASP A 28 -17.13 -20.67 13.49
C ASP A 28 -18.06 -19.70 14.23
N ASP A 29 -17.52 -18.80 15.04
CA ASP A 29 -18.26 -17.96 15.98
C ASP A 29 -18.14 -16.47 15.65
N ILE A 30 -19.10 -15.68 16.13
CA ILE A 30 -19.04 -14.22 16.12
C ILE A 30 -19.04 -13.74 17.56
N VAL A 31 -17.92 -13.17 18.00
CA VAL A 31 -17.66 -12.73 19.36
C VAL A 31 -17.46 -11.21 19.38
N ILE A 32 -18.39 -10.48 19.99
CA ILE A 32 -18.36 -9.01 20.09
C ILE A 32 -18.30 -8.62 21.57
N GLY A 33 -17.33 -7.81 21.96
CA GLY A 33 -17.17 -7.32 23.34
C GLY A 33 -18.27 -6.33 23.72
N GLY A 34 -18.38 -5.24 22.97
CA GLY A 34 -19.27 -4.15 23.32
C GLY A 34 -18.47 -2.96 23.83
N PHE A 35 -18.93 -2.31 24.91
CA PHE A 35 -18.13 -1.29 25.57
C PHE A 35 -17.59 -1.85 26.89
N GLY A 36 -16.51 -1.27 27.39
CA GLY A 36 -15.84 -1.72 28.61
C GLY A 36 -14.60 -2.54 28.28
N SER A 37 -13.88 -2.98 29.31
CA SER A 37 -12.67 -3.79 29.11
C SER A 37 -13.01 -5.28 29.10
N ASP A 38 -13.10 -5.85 27.93
CA ASP A 38 -13.62 -7.18 27.67
C ASP A 38 -12.51 -8.23 27.48
N TRP A 39 -12.86 -9.48 27.77
CA TRP A 39 -12.05 -10.65 27.44
C TRP A 39 -12.80 -11.50 26.42
N LEU A 40 -12.24 -11.61 25.22
CA LEU A 40 -12.84 -12.27 24.06
C LEU A 40 -11.95 -13.42 23.62
N ASP A 41 -12.58 -14.55 23.29
CA ASP A 41 -11.91 -15.77 22.85
C ASP A 41 -12.82 -16.46 21.83
N GLY A 42 -12.39 -16.56 20.57
CA GLY A 42 -13.11 -17.27 19.52
C GLY A 42 -13.19 -18.76 19.85
N GLY A 43 -12.03 -19.41 19.95
CA GLY A 43 -11.92 -20.83 20.30
C GLY A 43 -11.44 -21.65 19.11
N ASP A 44 -12.02 -22.84 18.91
CA ASP A 44 -11.73 -23.66 17.71
C ASP A 44 -12.68 -23.26 16.56
N GLY A 45 -12.19 -22.95 15.37
CA GLY A 45 -13.02 -22.58 14.21
C GLY A 45 -12.52 -21.30 13.55
N ASP A 46 -13.17 -20.90 12.46
CA ASP A 46 -12.84 -19.65 11.77
C ASP A 46 -13.73 -18.54 12.34
N ASP A 47 -13.21 -17.77 13.29
CA ASP A 47 -14.00 -16.88 14.13
C ASP A 47 -13.89 -15.41 13.72
N ILE A 48 -14.89 -14.61 14.11
CA ILE A 48 -14.84 -13.16 14.04
C ILE A 48 -14.87 -12.59 15.46
N VAL A 49 -13.77 -11.97 15.88
CA VAL A 49 -13.64 -11.36 17.20
C VAL A 49 -13.55 -9.84 17.08
N VAL A 50 -14.45 -9.12 17.74
CA VAL A 50 -14.51 -7.64 17.68
C VAL A 50 -14.49 -7.07 19.08
N THR A 51 -13.49 -6.24 19.37
CA THR A 51 -13.29 -5.67 20.71
C THR A 51 -14.40 -4.66 21.06
N GLY A 52 -14.79 -3.82 20.09
CA GLY A 52 -15.70 -2.70 20.35
C GLY A 52 -17.20 -2.93 20.12
N ALA A 53 -17.99 -1.89 20.38
CA ALA A 53 -19.45 -1.90 20.28
C ALA A 53 -19.97 -1.42 18.92
N ILE A 54 -21.03 -2.04 18.42
CA ILE A 54 -21.76 -1.51 17.26
C ILE A 54 -22.47 -0.21 17.64
N VAL A 55 -21.98 0.92 17.13
CA VAL A 55 -22.61 2.24 17.37
C VAL A 55 -23.52 2.68 16.23
N SER A 56 -23.32 2.16 15.03
CA SER A 56 -24.21 2.38 13.89
C SER A 56 -24.12 1.25 12.87
N GLY A 57 -25.17 1.11 12.04
CA GLY A 57 -25.26 0.02 11.08
C GLY A 57 -25.67 -1.32 11.71
N SER A 58 -25.34 -2.40 11.02
CA SER A 58 -25.46 -3.78 11.51
C SER A 58 -24.28 -4.58 10.99
N LEU A 59 -23.96 -5.71 11.62
CA LEU A 59 -22.80 -6.53 11.26
C LEU A 59 -22.74 -6.87 9.75
N LEU A 60 -23.90 -7.11 9.13
CA LEU A 60 -24.02 -7.41 7.69
C LEU A 60 -24.37 -6.17 6.83
N GLY A 61 -24.34 -4.97 7.41
CA GLY A 61 -24.85 -3.73 6.81
C GLY A 61 -23.92 -2.54 6.97
N GLY A 62 -22.60 -2.77 7.10
CA GLY A 62 -21.60 -1.74 7.31
C GLY A 62 -21.62 -1.20 8.74
N ALA A 63 -21.45 -2.09 9.72
CA ALA A 63 -21.33 -1.70 11.11
C ALA A 63 -20.15 -0.75 11.31
N VAL A 64 -20.38 0.30 12.10
CA VAL A 64 -19.31 1.10 12.69
C VAL A 64 -19.17 0.65 14.13
N PHE A 65 -17.94 0.28 14.49
CA PHE A 65 -17.59 -0.08 15.84
C PHE A 65 -16.87 1.09 16.51
N GLU A 66 -17.17 1.34 17.77
CA GLU A 66 -16.42 2.27 18.61
C GLU A 66 -16.21 1.61 19.96
N ASP A 67 -14.99 1.70 20.45
CA ASP A 67 -14.67 1.54 21.86
C ASP A 67 -13.40 2.34 22.20
N THR A 68 -13.15 2.57 23.48
CA THR A 68 -11.96 3.28 23.98
C THR A 68 -11.32 2.61 25.19
N ASP A 69 -11.93 1.55 25.69
CA ASP A 69 -11.45 0.77 26.81
C ASP A 69 -10.42 -0.26 26.32
N ASN A 70 -9.75 -0.95 27.24
CA ASN A 70 -8.68 -1.88 26.86
C ASN A 70 -9.20 -3.31 26.86
N ASP A 71 -9.12 -3.97 25.72
CA ASP A 71 -9.64 -5.32 25.55
C ASP A 71 -8.54 -6.38 25.46
N VAL A 72 -8.94 -7.63 25.62
CA VAL A 72 -8.11 -8.80 25.34
C VAL A 72 -8.87 -9.67 24.36
N ALA A 73 -8.28 -9.93 23.19
CA ALA A 73 -8.89 -10.74 22.14
C ALA A 73 -7.96 -11.89 21.73
N PHE A 74 -8.51 -13.10 21.73
CA PHE A 74 -7.90 -14.30 21.18
C PHE A 74 -8.77 -14.79 20.02
N GLY A 75 -8.18 -15.06 18.85
CA GLY A 75 -8.87 -15.77 17.77
C GLY A 75 -9.00 -17.24 18.16
N GLY A 76 -7.87 -17.93 18.25
CA GLY A 76 -7.80 -19.28 18.78
C GLY A 76 -7.15 -20.23 17.79
N ALA A 77 -7.91 -21.19 17.26
CA ALA A 77 -7.41 -22.13 16.27
C ALA A 77 -8.33 -22.15 15.05
N GLY A 78 -7.80 -21.79 13.89
CA GLY A 78 -8.55 -21.65 12.65
C GLY A 78 -8.01 -20.46 11.88
N ASP A 79 -8.78 -19.96 10.92
CA ASP A 79 -8.47 -18.72 10.22
C ASP A 79 -9.39 -17.60 10.75
N ASP A 80 -8.86 -16.79 11.66
CA ASP A 80 -9.62 -15.84 12.46
C ASP A 80 -9.56 -14.41 11.92
N VAL A 81 -10.64 -13.65 12.12
CA VAL A 81 -10.68 -12.22 11.85
C VAL A 81 -10.85 -11.46 13.17
N ILE A 82 -9.81 -10.71 13.56
CA ILE A 82 -9.85 -9.88 14.76
C ILE A 82 -9.90 -8.41 14.38
N ILE A 83 -10.92 -7.71 14.88
CA ILE A 83 -11.11 -6.28 14.68
C ILE A 83 -10.95 -5.57 16.03
N SER A 84 -9.81 -4.91 16.22
CA SER A 84 -9.56 -4.03 17.37
C SER A 84 -9.92 -2.59 17.03
N VAL A 85 -10.62 -1.96 17.97
CA VAL A 85 -11.18 -0.62 17.83
C VAL A 85 -10.89 0.19 19.09
N GLY A 86 -10.07 1.23 18.95
CA GLY A 86 -9.66 2.06 20.08
C GLY A 86 -8.83 1.29 21.10
N GLY A 87 -8.77 1.79 22.34
CA GLY A 87 -8.16 1.05 23.45
C GLY A 87 -6.65 0.84 23.38
N ALA A 88 -6.10 0.24 24.44
CA ALA A 88 -4.79 -0.37 24.47
C ALA A 88 -4.94 -1.89 24.60
N ASP A 89 -5.40 -2.50 23.51
CA ASP A 89 -5.81 -3.90 23.45
C ASP A 89 -4.64 -4.89 23.41
N TYR A 90 -4.85 -6.10 23.92
CA TYR A 90 -3.98 -7.24 23.67
C TYR A 90 -4.67 -8.18 22.68
N ILE A 91 -4.02 -8.46 21.56
CA ILE A 91 -4.54 -9.31 20.49
C ILE A 91 -3.55 -10.44 20.25
N ASP A 92 -4.07 -11.65 20.29
CA ASP A 92 -3.36 -12.87 19.90
C ASP A 92 -4.21 -13.57 18.85
N ALA A 93 -3.77 -13.56 17.60
CA ALA A 93 -4.57 -14.10 16.51
C ALA A 93 -4.84 -15.60 16.71
N GLY A 94 -3.85 -16.33 17.20
CA GLY A 94 -4.02 -17.73 17.53
C GLY A 94 -2.80 -18.53 17.10
N GLU A 95 -2.92 -19.85 17.12
CA GLU A 95 -2.01 -20.67 16.32
C GLU A 95 -2.81 -21.30 15.20
N GLY A 96 -2.71 -20.69 14.01
CA GLY A 96 -3.14 -21.27 12.76
C GLY A 96 -2.54 -22.67 12.61
N GLY A 97 -3.40 -23.68 12.64
CA GLY A 97 -3.01 -25.06 12.31
C GLY A 97 -2.69 -25.24 10.82
N GLU A 98 -3.02 -24.23 10.02
CA GLU A 98 -2.88 -24.16 8.58
C GLU A 98 -2.02 -22.91 8.25
N THR A 99 -1.36 -22.93 7.11
CA THR A 99 -0.27 -22.02 6.74
C THR A 99 -0.70 -20.61 6.34
N ASP A 100 -1.96 -20.22 6.54
CA ASP A 100 -2.55 -19.08 5.86
C ASP A 100 -3.95 -18.76 6.44
N GLY A 101 -4.10 -17.70 7.26
CA GLY A 101 -5.43 -17.40 7.80
C GLY A 101 -5.67 -16.10 8.57
N ASP A 102 -4.92 -15.85 9.65
CA ASP A 102 -5.41 -14.89 10.65
C ASP A 102 -5.22 -13.44 10.21
N LEU A 103 -6.34 -12.72 10.14
CA LEU A 103 -6.39 -11.30 9.82
C LEU A 103 -6.64 -10.48 11.07
N VAL A 104 -5.66 -9.66 11.44
CA VAL A 104 -5.85 -8.63 12.46
C VAL A 104 -6.03 -7.27 11.80
N ALA A 105 -7.18 -6.66 12.00
CA ALA A 105 -7.48 -5.30 11.58
C ALA A 105 -7.51 -4.37 12.79
N VAL A 106 -6.58 -3.41 12.84
CA VAL A 106 -6.57 -2.37 13.87
C VAL A 106 -7.02 -1.04 13.28
N ASN A 107 -8.17 -0.55 13.72
CA ASN A 107 -8.74 0.70 13.24
C ASN A 107 -8.58 1.83 14.26
N ARG A 108 -7.72 2.80 13.96
CA ARG A 108 -7.49 3.99 14.79
C ARG A 108 -8.19 5.22 14.24
N SER A 109 -9.48 5.13 13.93
CA SER A 109 -10.25 6.31 13.52
C SER A 109 -10.59 7.20 14.72
N GLY A 110 -9.75 8.22 14.99
CA GLY A 110 -10.18 9.38 15.80
C GLY A 110 -9.34 9.80 17.02
N ASN A 111 -8.01 9.65 17.01
CA ASN A 111 -7.17 10.21 18.07
C ASN A 111 -6.10 11.15 17.47
N THR A 112 -5.98 12.39 17.97
CA THR A 112 -5.00 13.39 17.45
C THR A 112 -3.55 13.08 17.86
N ALA A 113 -3.25 11.82 18.17
CA ALA A 113 -1.94 11.37 18.59
C ALA A 113 -1.42 10.40 17.52
N ALA A 114 -0.18 10.59 17.09
CA ALA A 114 0.48 9.76 16.11
C ALA A 114 0.47 8.27 16.51
N LEU A 115 0.16 7.39 15.55
CA LEU A 115 0.41 5.96 15.58
C LEU A 115 1.92 5.71 15.54
N ARG A 116 2.38 4.82 16.42
CA ARG A 116 3.74 4.29 16.38
C ARG A 116 3.63 2.78 16.49
N ALA A 117 3.90 2.06 15.42
CA ALA A 117 3.84 0.60 15.37
C ALA A 117 5.25 0.03 15.23
N PHE A 118 5.59 -0.98 16.03
CA PHE A 118 6.88 -1.67 15.95
C PHE A 118 6.68 -3.18 15.94
N GLY A 119 7.19 -3.84 14.91
CA GLY A 119 7.39 -5.27 14.82
C GLY A 119 8.72 -5.68 15.45
N ILE A 120 8.69 -6.63 16.37
CA ILE A 120 9.91 -7.20 16.99
C ILE A 120 9.85 -8.73 16.90
N ASP A 121 10.85 -9.33 16.25
CA ASP A 121 11.19 -10.75 16.42
C ASP A 121 12.00 -10.92 17.73
N SER A 122 11.44 -11.65 18.69
CA SER A 122 11.95 -11.70 20.06
C SER A 122 13.06 -12.74 20.26
N ALA A 123 14.28 -12.45 19.78
CA ALA A 123 15.48 -13.12 20.27
C ALA A 123 16.14 -12.34 21.45
N LEU A 124 15.82 -12.77 22.68
CA LEU A 124 16.50 -12.50 23.97
C LEU A 124 16.31 -11.12 24.66
N ALA A 125 15.53 -11.10 25.75
CA ALA A 125 15.81 -10.24 26.92
C ALA A 125 15.39 -10.91 28.26
N PRO A 126 16.09 -10.67 29.38
CA PRO A 126 15.99 -11.50 30.59
C PRO A 126 14.94 -11.03 31.62
N SER A 127 14.14 -12.00 32.13
CA SER A 127 13.46 -12.07 33.45
C SER A 127 12.04 -11.45 33.60
N PRO A 128 11.14 -12.02 34.44
CA PRO A 128 10.55 -13.35 34.40
C PRO A 128 9.00 -13.22 34.45
N THR A 129 8.35 -13.15 33.31
CA THR A 129 6.90 -13.33 33.14
C THR A 129 6.69 -14.18 31.88
N PRO A 130 5.57 -14.91 31.75
CA PRO A 130 5.42 -16.01 30.80
C PRO A 130 5.89 -15.56 29.42
N VAL A 131 6.89 -16.27 28.91
CA VAL A 131 7.49 -16.02 27.61
C VAL A 131 6.50 -16.59 26.62
N PHE A 132 5.78 -15.73 25.93
CA PHE A 132 5.27 -16.09 24.61
C PHE A 132 6.48 -15.95 23.67
N GLU A 133 6.90 -17.05 23.07
CA GLU A 133 7.62 -16.97 21.79
C GLU A 133 6.65 -16.22 20.88
N GLY A 134 7.03 -15.07 20.35
CA GLY A 134 6.04 -14.26 19.66
C GLY A 134 6.67 -13.04 19.06
N GLN A 135 6.66 -13.03 17.75
CA GLN A 135 6.82 -11.83 16.96
C GLN A 135 5.57 -10.98 17.17
N PHE A 136 5.73 -9.71 17.52
CA PHE A 136 4.57 -8.86 17.84
C PHE A 136 4.69 -7.45 17.30
N VAL A 137 3.54 -6.86 16.98
CA VAL A 137 3.39 -5.42 16.71
C VAL A 137 2.92 -4.72 17.96
N VAL A 138 3.67 -3.73 18.45
CA VAL A 138 3.19 -2.82 19.50
C VAL A 138 2.91 -1.43 18.94
N LEU A 139 1.70 -0.95 19.18
CA LEU A 139 1.21 0.39 18.83
C LEU A 139 1.46 1.41 19.96
N ASN A 140 1.36 2.70 19.67
CA ASN A 140 1.71 3.79 20.61
C ASN A 140 0.79 3.87 21.84
N ASP A 141 -0.46 3.47 21.68
CA ASP A 141 -1.42 3.31 22.79
C ASP A 141 -1.10 2.11 23.68
N GLY A 142 -0.20 1.23 23.26
CA GLY A 142 0.16 0.01 23.95
C GLY A 142 -0.56 -1.22 23.41
N THR A 143 -1.35 -1.10 22.33
CA THR A 143 -1.93 -2.28 21.71
C THR A 143 -0.85 -3.21 21.21
N ALA A 144 -0.95 -4.49 21.56
CA ALA A 144 -0.01 -5.52 21.15
C ALA A 144 -0.73 -6.56 20.28
N VAL A 145 -0.17 -6.88 19.12
CA VAL A 145 -0.67 -7.92 18.20
C VAL A 145 0.39 -9.00 18.06
N THR A 146 0.05 -10.26 18.31
CA THR A 146 0.92 -11.42 18.11
C THR A 146 0.27 -12.40 17.13
N ASN A 147 1.11 -13.25 16.51
CA ASN A 147 0.70 -14.39 15.69
C ASN A 147 -0.29 -14.04 14.57
N ALA A 148 -0.12 -12.87 13.96
CA ALA A 148 -0.88 -12.52 12.77
C ALA A 148 -0.05 -12.87 11.52
N GLU A 149 -0.72 -13.44 10.53
CA GLU A 149 -0.21 -13.62 9.15
C GLU A 149 -0.63 -12.45 8.26
N HIS A 150 -1.84 -11.92 8.46
CA HIS A 150 -2.34 -10.75 7.75
C HIS A 150 -2.57 -9.61 8.73
N LEU A 151 -1.96 -8.45 8.47
CA LEU A 151 -2.12 -7.27 9.32
C LEU A 151 -2.63 -6.08 8.53
N ARG A 152 -3.79 -5.57 8.93
CA ARG A 152 -4.33 -4.31 8.41
C ARG A 152 -4.27 -3.21 9.45
N LEU A 153 -3.56 -2.12 9.14
CA LEU A 153 -3.46 -0.94 10.00
C LEU A 153 -4.08 0.28 9.31
N ARG A 154 -4.84 1.05 10.08
CA ARG A 154 -5.22 2.42 9.70
C ARG A 154 -4.59 3.42 10.66
N GLY A 155 -3.72 4.25 10.11
CA GLY A 155 -3.08 5.39 10.74
C GLY A 155 -4.04 6.52 11.09
N THR A 156 -3.45 7.66 11.46
CA THR A 156 -4.15 8.83 11.98
C THR A 156 -3.98 10.03 11.04
N THR A 157 -4.54 11.18 11.40
CA THR A 157 -4.30 12.42 10.62
C THR A 157 -3.03 13.16 11.05
N MET A 158 -2.12 12.50 11.74
CA MET A 158 -0.86 13.03 12.24
C MET A 158 0.29 12.16 11.74
N SER A 159 1.51 12.71 11.68
CA SER A 159 2.71 11.94 11.33
C SER A 159 2.92 10.70 12.20
N ASP A 160 2.81 9.55 11.56
CA ASP A 160 2.89 8.21 12.13
C ASP A 160 4.26 7.56 11.84
N THR A 161 4.58 6.51 12.60
CA THR A 161 5.80 5.71 12.39
C THR A 161 5.47 4.24 12.52
N ILE A 162 5.46 3.50 11.43
CA ILE A 162 5.12 2.07 11.37
C ILE A 162 6.36 1.31 10.90
N LEU A 163 6.93 0.46 11.75
CA LEU A 163 8.16 -0.30 11.47
C LEU A 163 7.91 -1.78 11.71
N LEU A 164 7.58 -2.53 10.66
CA LEU A 164 7.27 -3.96 10.68
C LEU A 164 8.39 -4.83 10.09
N ALA A 165 9.50 -4.25 9.63
CA ALA A 165 10.60 -4.96 8.96
C ALA A 165 11.20 -6.19 9.69
N ASN A 166 10.97 -6.36 10.99
CA ASN A 166 11.42 -7.54 11.74
C ASN A 166 10.27 -8.53 12.01
N MET A 167 9.16 -8.42 11.31
CA MET A 167 8.01 -9.31 11.43
C MET A 167 8.01 -10.35 10.30
N THR A 168 8.62 -11.52 10.53
CA THR A 168 8.73 -12.61 9.55
C THR A 168 7.49 -13.52 9.41
N SER A 169 6.53 -13.42 10.33
CA SER A 169 5.27 -14.20 10.30
C SER A 169 4.21 -13.59 9.41
N LEU A 170 4.36 -12.31 9.03
CA LEU A 170 3.41 -11.68 8.12
C LEU A 170 3.61 -12.25 6.73
N GLU A 171 2.53 -12.61 6.07
CA GLU A 171 2.47 -12.97 4.66
C GLU A 171 1.94 -11.80 3.82
N GLU A 172 1.03 -11.01 4.39
CA GLU A 172 0.47 -9.81 3.76
C GLU A 172 0.24 -8.68 4.77
N THR A 173 0.58 -7.45 4.40
CA THR A 173 0.28 -6.26 5.21
C THR A 173 -0.48 -5.22 4.39
N GLU A 174 -1.55 -4.64 4.95
CA GLU A 174 -2.27 -3.52 4.33
C GLU A 174 -2.26 -2.30 5.26
N ILE A 175 -1.55 -1.23 4.89
CA ILE A 175 -1.39 -0.03 5.72
C ILE A 175 -1.96 1.18 5.01
N PHE A 176 -2.85 1.89 5.70
CA PHE A 176 -3.30 3.24 5.32
C PHE A 176 -2.74 4.24 6.31
N ALA A 177 -1.74 5.04 5.94
CA ALA A 177 -1.09 5.99 6.84
C ALA A 177 -2.00 7.21 7.15
N ASN A 178 -2.95 7.51 6.26
CA ASN A 178 -3.97 8.56 6.32
C ASN A 178 -3.44 9.98 6.11
N GLY A 179 -2.86 10.62 7.11
CA GLY A 179 -2.28 11.91 6.82
C GLY A 179 -1.32 12.44 7.86
N GLY A 180 -0.58 13.47 7.49
CA GLY A 180 0.68 13.78 8.16
C GLY A 180 1.83 13.17 7.38
N ASN A 181 3.06 13.56 7.72
CA ASN A 181 4.26 13.04 7.07
C ASN A 181 4.68 11.76 7.78
N ASP A 182 4.47 10.63 7.14
CA ASP A 182 4.53 9.31 7.75
C ASP A 182 5.84 8.59 7.43
N VAL A 183 6.22 7.65 8.29
CA VAL A 183 7.34 6.74 8.04
C VAL A 183 6.82 5.32 8.16
N VAL A 184 6.74 4.61 7.05
CA VAL A 184 6.26 3.22 6.97
C VAL A 184 7.37 2.34 6.43
N THR A 185 7.69 1.26 7.14
CA THR A 185 8.62 0.24 6.68
C THR A 185 8.02 -1.13 6.99
N THR A 186 7.75 -1.93 5.98
CA THR A 186 7.28 -3.30 6.12
C THR A 186 8.42 -4.30 5.87
N GLY A 187 8.09 -5.56 5.61
CA GLY A 187 8.97 -6.71 5.80
C GLY A 187 9.30 -7.44 4.50
N ASP A 188 9.34 -8.77 4.58
CA ASP A 188 9.57 -9.65 3.41
C ASP A 188 8.24 -10.20 2.84
N SER A 189 7.11 -9.62 3.26
CA SER A 189 5.73 -10.00 2.91
C SER A 189 5.23 -9.29 1.66
N VAL A 190 4.12 -9.76 1.08
CA VAL A 190 3.44 -9.02 0.02
C VAL A 190 2.64 -7.87 0.64
N ASP A 191 3.02 -6.63 0.40
CA ASP A 191 2.48 -5.49 1.12
C ASP A 191 1.68 -4.52 0.23
N SER A 192 0.64 -3.93 0.80
CA SER A 192 -0.15 -2.83 0.22
C SER A 192 -0.02 -1.60 1.11
N LEU A 193 0.71 -0.58 0.66
CA LEU A 193 1.00 0.63 1.41
C LEU A 193 0.36 1.86 0.76
N TYR A 194 -0.37 2.63 1.55
CA TYR A 194 -1.00 3.89 1.13
C TYR A 194 -0.57 5.02 2.07
N GLY A 195 0.26 5.96 1.61
CA GLY A 195 0.67 7.15 2.36
C GLY A 195 -0.50 8.14 2.56
N GLU A 196 -1.35 8.24 1.53
CA GLU A 196 -2.50 9.14 1.45
C GLU A 196 -2.14 10.63 1.45
N GLY A 197 -1.77 11.24 2.59
CA GLY A 197 -1.69 12.69 2.69
C GLY A 197 -0.57 13.25 3.54
N GLY A 198 0.55 13.61 2.94
CA GLY A 198 1.71 14.21 3.60
C GLY A 198 2.94 14.01 2.73
N ASP A 199 4.11 14.47 3.20
CA ASP A 199 5.37 14.05 2.56
C ASP A 199 5.84 12.76 3.26
N ASP A 200 5.60 11.61 2.65
CA ASP A 200 5.75 10.29 3.28
C ASP A 200 7.05 9.58 2.91
N LEU A 201 7.53 8.71 3.79
CA LEU A 201 8.62 7.77 3.54
C LEU A 201 8.08 6.35 3.65
N LEU A 202 7.89 5.70 2.50
CA LEU A 202 7.33 4.35 2.39
C LEU A 202 8.41 3.37 1.91
N SER A 203 8.57 2.25 2.62
CA SER A 203 9.50 1.18 2.26
C SER A 203 8.80 -0.16 2.40
N ALA A 204 8.53 -0.85 1.28
CA ALA A 204 7.77 -2.10 1.29
C ALA A 204 8.63 -3.34 1.60
N GLY A 205 9.88 -3.37 1.13
CA GLY A 205 10.86 -4.35 1.58
C GLY A 205 11.09 -5.44 0.55
N ALA A 206 10.83 -6.70 0.86
CA ALA A 206 10.80 -7.75 -0.16
C ALA A 206 9.37 -8.26 -0.28
N GLY A 207 8.93 -8.68 -1.47
CA GLY A 207 7.53 -8.98 -1.68
C GLY A 207 7.14 -8.88 -3.13
N ALA A 208 5.89 -8.61 -3.42
CA ALA A 208 5.45 -8.20 -4.74
C ALA A 208 4.40 -7.13 -4.47
N ASP A 209 4.90 -5.94 -4.19
CA ASP A 209 4.22 -4.97 -3.34
C ASP A 209 3.43 -3.97 -4.17
N SER A 210 2.42 -3.36 -3.54
CA SER A 210 1.65 -2.25 -4.10
C SER A 210 1.83 -1.03 -3.21
N VAL A 211 2.46 0.02 -3.71
CA VAL A 211 2.75 1.23 -2.93
C VAL A 211 2.17 2.47 -3.61
N GLU A 212 1.40 3.27 -2.88
CA GLU A 212 0.86 4.56 -3.33
C GLU A 212 1.24 5.66 -2.33
N GLY A 213 1.99 6.68 -2.78
CA GLY A 213 2.37 7.84 -1.96
C GLY A 213 1.16 8.69 -1.59
N GLY A 214 0.42 9.15 -2.61
CA GLY A 214 -0.82 9.89 -2.43
C GLY A 214 -0.65 11.36 -2.74
N THR A 215 -0.78 12.24 -1.75
CA THR A 215 -0.56 13.69 -1.94
C THR A 215 0.58 14.19 -1.06
N GLY A 216 1.50 14.93 -1.65
CA GLY A 216 2.72 15.44 -1.00
C GLY A 216 3.95 15.00 -1.77
N ASN A 217 5.15 15.28 -1.26
CA ASN A 217 6.39 14.87 -1.93
C ASN A 217 6.90 13.60 -1.25
N ASP A 218 6.60 12.47 -1.86
CA ASP A 218 6.80 11.16 -1.25
C ASP A 218 8.15 10.56 -1.63
N THR A 219 8.69 9.73 -0.75
CA THR A 219 9.82 8.86 -1.03
C THR A 219 9.38 7.41 -0.89
N ILE A 220 9.36 6.70 -2.02
CA ILE A 220 8.91 5.32 -2.12
C ILE A 220 10.12 4.43 -2.44
N LEU A 221 10.31 3.39 -1.63
CA LEU A 221 11.26 2.31 -1.83
C LEU A 221 10.44 1.01 -1.92
N ALA A 222 10.15 0.51 -3.11
CA ALA A 222 9.34 -0.70 -3.28
C ALA A 222 10.12 -1.92 -2.77
N GLY A 223 11.32 -2.13 -3.30
CA GLY A 223 12.34 -2.99 -2.72
C GLY A 223 12.67 -4.20 -3.59
N ALA A 224 12.37 -5.41 -3.15
CA ALA A 224 12.74 -6.63 -3.89
C ALA A 224 11.51 -7.45 -4.25
N GLY A 225 11.34 -7.70 -5.55
CA GLY A 225 10.28 -8.48 -6.16
C GLY A 225 9.60 -7.67 -7.26
N GLY A 226 8.50 -8.17 -7.81
CA GLY A 226 7.84 -7.49 -8.93
C GLY A 226 6.78 -6.53 -8.39
N ASP A 227 7.14 -5.26 -8.24
CA ASP A 227 6.35 -4.29 -7.49
C ASP A 227 5.53 -3.37 -8.40
N TYR A 228 4.52 -2.75 -7.81
CA TYR A 228 3.70 -1.70 -8.42
C TYR A 228 3.73 -0.46 -7.54
N ALA A 229 4.25 0.65 -8.06
CA ALA A 229 4.45 1.88 -7.28
C ALA A 229 3.87 3.12 -7.98
N LEU A 230 3.11 3.92 -7.22
CA LEU A 230 2.52 5.20 -7.64
C LEU A 230 2.99 6.32 -6.73
N GLY A 231 3.57 7.39 -7.29
CA GLY A 231 3.93 8.60 -6.54
C GLY A 231 2.67 9.33 -6.09
N GLY A 232 1.90 9.81 -7.07
CA GLY A 232 0.61 10.42 -6.82
C GLY A 232 0.62 11.89 -7.21
N ALA A 233 0.45 12.81 -6.26
CA ALA A 233 0.45 14.23 -6.52
C ALA A 233 1.50 14.94 -5.68
N GLY A 234 2.47 15.56 -6.33
CA GLY A 234 3.63 16.21 -5.72
C GLY A 234 4.89 15.77 -6.45
N ASN A 235 6.05 16.17 -5.94
CA ASN A 235 7.32 15.82 -6.60
C ASN A 235 7.93 14.64 -5.86
N ASP A 236 7.81 13.46 -6.44
CA ASP A 236 8.07 12.19 -5.77
C ASP A 236 9.45 11.62 -6.15
N LEU A 237 10.01 10.83 -5.24
CA LEU A 237 11.18 9.99 -5.47
C LEU A 237 10.78 8.53 -5.32
N ILE A 238 10.80 7.78 -6.42
CA ILE A 238 10.37 6.39 -6.44
C ILE A 238 11.52 5.50 -6.90
N MET A 239 11.82 4.46 -6.13
CA MET A 239 12.79 3.41 -6.48
C MET A 239 12.11 2.05 -6.44
N GLY A 240 12.12 1.33 -7.57
CA GLY A 240 11.61 -0.03 -7.71
C GLY A 240 12.49 -1.01 -6.94
N GLY A 241 13.75 -1.16 -7.37
CA GLY A 241 14.73 -1.99 -6.68
C GLY A 241 15.07 -3.24 -7.48
N ASP A 242 15.00 -4.43 -6.87
CA ASP A 242 15.30 -5.69 -7.55
C ASP A 242 14.00 -6.34 -8.03
N GLY A 243 13.78 -6.58 -9.31
CA GLY A 243 12.60 -7.26 -9.85
C GLY A 243 12.06 -6.58 -11.10
N ASP A 244 11.01 -7.13 -11.70
CA ASP A 244 10.36 -6.50 -12.86
C ASP A 244 9.24 -5.59 -12.34
N ASP A 245 9.49 -4.29 -12.23
CA ASP A 245 8.61 -3.33 -11.56
C ASP A 245 7.72 -2.53 -12.53
N ALA A 246 6.59 -2.01 -12.03
CA ALA A 246 5.73 -1.07 -12.73
C ALA A 246 5.56 0.22 -11.91
N ILE A 247 6.16 1.31 -12.36
CA ILE A 247 6.32 2.53 -11.56
C ILE A 247 5.80 3.75 -12.31
N TYR A 248 4.93 4.51 -11.64
CA TYR A 248 4.37 5.74 -12.20
C TYR A 248 4.48 6.93 -11.24
N GLY A 249 5.13 8.00 -11.68
CA GLY A 249 5.23 9.26 -10.91
C GLY A 249 3.86 9.91 -10.68
N ASN A 250 3.05 9.98 -11.74
CA ASN A 250 1.79 10.71 -11.81
C ASN A 250 2.00 12.23 -11.91
N ALA A 251 1.47 13.03 -10.99
CA ALA A 251 1.38 14.48 -11.18
C ALA A 251 2.45 15.20 -10.38
N GLY A 252 3.37 15.88 -11.07
CA GLY A 252 4.44 16.66 -10.45
C GLY A 252 5.80 16.30 -11.05
N ASP A 253 6.86 16.99 -10.63
CA ASP A 253 8.19 16.76 -11.21
C ASP A 253 8.86 15.59 -10.49
N ASP A 254 8.75 14.40 -11.07
CA ASP A 254 9.12 13.15 -10.39
C ASP A 254 10.52 12.64 -10.77
N THR A 255 11.10 11.84 -9.86
CA THR A 255 12.28 11.03 -10.15
C THR A 255 11.94 9.56 -9.95
N VAL A 256 11.91 8.82 -11.04
CA VAL A 256 11.52 7.40 -11.10
C VAL A 256 12.73 6.56 -11.49
N ILE A 257 13.07 5.60 -10.64
CA ILE A 257 14.21 4.68 -10.82
C ILE A 257 13.69 3.26 -10.79
N GLY A 258 13.83 2.51 -11.89
CA GLY A 258 13.45 1.09 -11.99
C GLY A 258 14.33 0.23 -11.10
N GLY A 259 15.56 -0.03 -11.54
CA GLY A 259 16.54 -0.76 -10.73
C GLY A 259 17.12 -1.93 -11.48
N ALA A 260 16.93 -3.15 -11.00
CA ALA A 260 17.42 -4.36 -11.62
C ALA A 260 16.26 -5.25 -12.04
N GLY A 261 16.06 -5.47 -13.33
CA GLY A 261 14.94 -6.21 -13.89
C GLY A 261 14.40 -5.50 -15.11
N ASN A 262 13.28 -5.95 -15.66
CA ASN A 262 12.67 -5.33 -16.82
C ASN A 262 11.52 -4.46 -16.36
N ASP A 263 11.80 -3.17 -16.19
CA ASP A 263 10.89 -2.25 -15.52
C ASP A 263 9.98 -1.53 -16.52
N THR A 264 8.80 -1.12 -16.06
CA THR A 264 7.91 -0.21 -16.79
C THR A 264 7.80 1.09 -16.03
N LEU A 265 8.30 2.19 -16.60
CA LEU A 265 8.37 3.49 -15.96
C LEU A 265 7.53 4.52 -16.74
N GLY A 266 6.75 5.34 -16.06
CA GLY A 266 5.96 6.39 -16.72
C GLY A 266 5.49 7.53 -15.81
N GLY A 267 5.00 8.60 -16.42
CA GLY A 267 4.51 9.78 -15.70
C GLY A 267 3.01 9.72 -15.43
N ALA A 268 2.31 8.73 -15.97
CA ALA A 268 0.92 8.49 -15.66
C ALA A 268 0.56 7.05 -16.01
N GLU A 269 -0.37 6.50 -15.25
CA GLU A 269 -1.04 5.26 -15.62
C GLU A 269 -1.62 5.35 -17.04
N PRO A 270 -1.55 4.27 -17.84
CA PRO A 270 -2.22 4.23 -19.12
C PRO A 270 -3.70 4.60 -18.92
N TYR A 271 -4.14 5.68 -19.58
CA TYR A 271 -5.50 6.23 -19.52
C TYR A 271 -5.88 7.08 -18.30
N ALA A 272 -4.96 7.41 -17.39
CA ALA A 272 -5.19 8.49 -16.44
C ALA A 272 -5.32 9.80 -17.24
N GLY A 273 -6.49 10.43 -17.20
CA GLY A 273 -6.77 11.66 -17.94
C GLY A 273 -5.99 12.90 -17.46
N THR A 274 -4.94 12.70 -16.68
CA THR A 274 -4.10 13.73 -16.09
C THR A 274 -3.23 14.32 -17.20
N ARG A 275 -3.40 15.62 -17.41
CA ARG A 275 -2.60 16.45 -18.31
C ARG A 275 -1.83 17.44 -17.47
N ALA A 276 -1.05 16.93 -16.52
CA ALA A 276 -0.06 17.75 -15.88
C ALA A 276 1.07 17.99 -16.91
N PHE A 277 1.60 19.22 -16.88
CA PHE A 277 2.79 19.57 -17.66
C PHE A 277 3.91 19.62 -16.63
N ASP A 278 4.46 18.45 -16.34
CA ASP A 278 5.54 18.19 -15.39
C ASP A 278 6.86 18.01 -16.12
N THR A 279 7.92 17.77 -15.37
CA THR A 279 9.24 17.44 -15.87
C THR A 279 9.79 16.28 -15.06
N ASP A 280 9.71 15.09 -15.63
CA ASP A 280 10.13 13.87 -14.94
C ASP A 280 11.53 13.43 -15.32
N THR A 281 12.16 12.67 -14.43
CA THR A 281 13.40 11.96 -14.70
C THR A 281 13.21 10.46 -14.49
N TYR A 282 13.47 9.68 -15.55
CA TYR A 282 13.41 8.23 -15.55
C TYR A 282 14.82 7.63 -15.65
N VAL A 283 15.10 6.64 -14.81
CA VAL A 283 16.31 5.82 -14.84
C VAL A 283 15.88 4.36 -14.87
N GLY A 284 16.12 3.65 -15.97
CA GLY A 284 15.73 2.25 -16.13
C GLY A 284 16.54 1.34 -15.21
N GLY A 285 17.87 1.45 -15.27
CA GLY A 285 18.78 0.59 -14.54
C GLY A 285 19.28 -0.58 -15.39
N GLU A 286 19.31 -1.78 -14.83
CA GLU A 286 19.81 -2.99 -15.48
C GLU A 286 18.65 -3.85 -15.98
N GLY A 287 18.50 -4.04 -17.28
CA GLY A 287 17.50 -4.95 -17.85
C GLY A 287 16.90 -4.41 -19.13
N ALA A 288 15.75 -4.93 -19.54
CA ALA A 288 15.08 -4.46 -20.75
C ALA A 288 13.86 -3.60 -20.39
N ASP A 289 14.07 -2.30 -20.26
CA ASP A 289 13.06 -1.42 -19.67
C ASP A 289 12.08 -0.84 -20.70
N LEU A 290 10.88 -0.49 -20.23
CA LEU A 290 9.83 0.16 -20.99
C LEU A 290 9.53 1.53 -20.39
N PHE A 291 9.85 2.59 -21.13
CA PHE A 291 9.45 3.95 -20.79
C PHE A 291 8.09 4.24 -21.45
N SER A 292 7.01 4.19 -20.67
CA SER A 292 5.63 4.40 -21.11
C SER A 292 5.21 5.85 -20.88
N LEU A 293 5.15 6.63 -21.96
CA LEU A 293 4.92 8.06 -21.92
C LEU A 293 3.63 8.46 -22.65
N MET A 294 3.01 9.58 -22.28
CA MET A 294 1.81 10.07 -22.96
C MET A 294 2.10 11.31 -23.83
N PHE A 295 1.62 11.29 -25.07
CA PHE A 295 1.72 12.43 -25.98
C PHE A 295 1.00 13.66 -25.40
N GLY A 296 1.78 14.69 -25.06
CA GLY A 296 1.30 15.94 -24.46
C GLY A 296 1.59 16.11 -22.97
N ALA A 297 2.11 15.08 -22.29
CA ALA A 297 2.68 15.15 -20.93
C ALA A 297 4.23 15.21 -20.93
N ILE A 298 4.87 14.76 -22.01
CA ILE A 298 6.35 14.65 -22.14
C ILE A 298 7.15 15.96 -22.26
N ASN A 299 6.71 17.09 -21.71
CA ASN A 299 7.46 18.34 -21.86
C ASN A 299 8.68 18.37 -20.92
N GLU A 300 9.86 18.19 -21.49
CA GLU A 300 11.16 18.31 -20.77
C GLU A 300 11.56 17.07 -19.94
N ASP A 301 10.78 15.99 -19.98
CA ASP A 301 11.16 14.70 -19.39
C ASP A 301 12.52 14.19 -19.87
N VAL A 302 13.21 13.49 -18.97
CA VAL A 302 14.55 12.96 -19.19
C VAL A 302 14.56 11.46 -18.94
N ILE A 303 14.96 10.69 -19.94
CA ILE A 303 15.40 9.30 -19.74
C ILE A 303 16.93 9.31 -19.63
N ALA A 304 17.46 8.94 -18.48
CA ALA A 304 18.86 9.20 -18.13
C ALA A 304 19.84 8.15 -18.66
N ASP A 305 19.43 6.91 -18.86
CA ASP A 305 20.33 5.76 -19.03
C ASP A 305 19.96 4.76 -20.14
N PHE A 306 18.95 5.04 -20.97
CA PHE A 306 18.49 4.19 -22.08
C PHE A 306 19.60 3.40 -22.81
N ASP A 307 19.58 2.07 -22.70
CA ASP A 307 20.43 1.12 -23.44
C ASP A 307 19.62 0.06 -24.22
N ARG A 308 19.43 0.34 -25.52
CA ARG A 308 18.90 -0.62 -26.50
C ARG A 308 19.59 -2.00 -26.57
N ARG A 309 20.80 -2.16 -26.02
CA ARG A 309 21.51 -3.45 -26.02
C ARG A 309 20.98 -4.36 -24.93
N GLU A 310 20.48 -3.79 -23.85
CA GLU A 310 19.89 -4.48 -22.71
C GLU A 310 18.45 -4.83 -23.04
N GLY A 311 17.75 -3.93 -23.74
CA GLY A 311 16.50 -4.23 -24.43
C GLY A 311 15.51 -3.08 -24.45
N ASP A 312 15.93 -1.92 -23.95
CA ASP A 312 15.05 -0.80 -23.65
C ASP A 312 14.22 -0.33 -24.82
N SER A 313 13.01 0.08 -24.48
CA SER A 313 12.00 0.54 -25.41
C SER A 313 11.23 1.73 -24.85
N ILE A 314 10.72 2.57 -25.74
CA ILE A 314 9.88 3.71 -25.40
C ILE A 314 8.55 3.50 -26.08
N GLU A 315 7.46 3.52 -25.30
CA GLU A 315 6.10 3.55 -25.80
C GLU A 315 5.53 4.96 -25.61
N ILE A 316 4.92 5.51 -26.67
CA ILE A 316 4.26 6.81 -26.61
C ILE A 316 2.78 6.60 -26.91
N GLY A 317 1.96 6.73 -25.88
CA GLY A 317 0.51 6.65 -25.96
C GLY A 317 -0.11 7.92 -26.54
N PHE A 318 -1.08 7.75 -27.45
CA PHE A 318 -1.84 8.87 -28.04
C PHE A 318 -3.29 8.78 -27.59
N ASN A 319 -3.83 9.87 -27.03
CA ASN A 319 -5.23 9.95 -26.62
C ASN A 319 -6.17 10.34 -27.80
N ILE A 320 -5.83 9.90 -29.01
CA ILE A 320 -6.59 10.07 -30.25
C ILE A 320 -6.67 8.73 -30.98
N ASP A 321 -7.82 8.45 -31.60
CA ASP A 321 -8.06 7.26 -32.40
C ASP A 321 -7.28 7.39 -33.72
N ILE A 322 -6.01 6.99 -33.73
CA ILE A 322 -5.15 7.04 -34.92
C ILE A 322 -5.38 5.80 -35.77
N GLY A 323 -5.69 5.98 -37.06
CA GLY A 323 -5.73 4.89 -38.01
C GLY A 323 -4.36 4.21 -38.11
N ARG A 324 -4.35 2.90 -38.41
CA ARG A 324 -3.15 2.03 -38.46
C ARG A 324 -1.99 2.50 -39.36
N ASP A 325 -2.15 3.57 -40.14
CA ASP A 325 -1.23 4.01 -41.18
C ASP A 325 -0.70 5.46 -41.00
N ASP A 326 -0.96 6.13 -39.86
CA ASP A 326 -0.76 7.59 -39.71
C ASP A 326 0.47 8.04 -38.88
N VAL A 327 1.40 7.14 -38.52
CA VAL A 327 2.55 7.50 -37.66
C VAL A 327 3.88 7.15 -38.31
N GLU A 328 4.77 8.14 -38.44
CA GLU A 328 6.19 7.91 -38.70
C GLU A 328 7.04 8.62 -37.62
N ILE A 329 8.28 8.16 -37.41
CA ILE A 329 9.20 8.47 -36.29
C ILE A 329 10.69 8.53 -36.83
N GLU A 330 11.60 9.42 -36.38
CA GLU A 330 12.97 9.78 -36.88
C GLU A 330 13.91 9.62 -35.72
N LEU A 331 15.16 9.38 -35.99
CA LEU A 331 16.14 9.28 -34.93
C LEU A 331 17.15 10.37 -35.20
N VAL A 332 17.07 11.49 -34.49
CA VAL A 332 18.10 12.53 -34.56
C VAL A 332 19.14 12.28 -33.48
N ASP A 333 20.14 11.57 -33.98
CA ASP A 333 21.50 11.44 -33.48
C ASP A 333 21.77 10.17 -32.66
N ARG A 334 22.80 9.44 -33.10
CA ARG A 334 23.31 8.25 -32.42
C ARG A 334 24.47 8.59 -31.46
N ARG A 335 24.73 9.89 -31.23
CA ARG A 335 25.81 10.37 -30.35
C ARG A 335 25.43 11.50 -29.39
N ALA A 336 24.19 11.99 -29.47
CA ALA A 336 23.56 12.85 -28.47
C ALA A 336 22.22 12.17 -28.14
N GLY A 337 21.94 11.86 -26.88
CA GLY A 337 20.78 11.05 -26.45
C GLY A 337 19.44 11.77 -26.61
N THR A 338 19.03 12.07 -27.85
CA THR A 338 17.75 12.68 -28.21
C THR A 338 17.12 11.94 -29.40
N PHE A 339 15.79 11.97 -29.50
CA PHE A 339 14.95 11.20 -30.44
C PHE A 339 14.11 12.14 -31.31
N ASN A 340 13.87 11.85 -32.61
CA ASN A 340 13.11 12.73 -33.52
C ASN A 340 11.94 11.99 -34.25
N VAL A 341 11.31 12.57 -35.29
CA VAL A 341 10.23 11.96 -36.11
C VAL A 341 10.40 12.15 -37.67
N THR A 342 10.47 11.13 -38.58
CA THR A 342 10.83 11.28 -40.05
C THR A 342 9.64 10.82 -40.88
N VAL A 343 9.48 11.29 -42.11
CA VAL A 343 8.44 10.83 -43.05
C VAL A 343 9.01 10.35 -44.41
N GLU A 344 8.73 9.12 -44.87
CA GLU A 344 9.12 8.57 -46.18
C GLU A 344 7.92 8.22 -47.09
N GLY A 345 7.90 8.83 -48.29
CA GLY A 345 6.98 8.51 -49.38
C GLY A 345 6.73 9.71 -50.31
N GLU A 346 6.69 9.49 -51.63
CA GLU A 346 6.38 10.57 -52.59
C GLU A 346 4.88 10.91 -52.61
N GLY A 347 4.55 12.14 -52.22
CA GLY A 347 3.19 12.69 -52.23
C GLY A 347 3.12 14.06 -51.54
N THR A 348 1.99 14.76 -51.68
CA THR A 348 1.74 15.99 -50.91
C THR A 348 1.21 15.62 -49.54
N HIS A 349 2.04 15.79 -48.50
CA HIS A 349 1.67 15.58 -47.10
C HIS A 349 1.06 16.87 -46.54
N THR A 350 -0.17 16.79 -46.01
CA THR A 350 -0.89 17.95 -45.50
C THR A 350 -1.18 17.75 -44.01
N PHE A 351 -0.47 18.52 -43.19
CA PHE A 351 -0.58 18.53 -41.73
C PHE A 351 -1.78 19.38 -41.32
N THR A 352 -2.74 18.82 -40.59
CA THR A 352 -3.85 19.60 -40.06
C THR A 352 -4.05 19.25 -38.58
N ALA A 353 -3.57 20.12 -37.69
CA ALA A 353 -3.99 20.11 -36.29
C ALA A 353 -5.44 20.60 -36.25
N VAL A 354 -6.40 19.68 -36.24
CA VAL A 354 -7.83 20.04 -36.14
C VAL A 354 -8.21 20.14 -34.67
N GLY A 355 -8.05 21.33 -34.09
CA GLY A 355 -8.59 21.66 -32.76
C GLY A 355 -7.86 22.75 -31.95
N ALA A 356 -6.60 23.06 -32.26
CA ALA A 356 -5.82 24.05 -31.50
C ALA A 356 -5.95 25.47 -32.10
N LEU A 357 -6.09 26.49 -31.24
CA LEU A 357 -6.08 27.89 -31.65
C LEU A 357 -4.66 28.49 -31.56
N VAL A 358 -4.51 29.59 -32.29
CA VAL A 358 -3.30 30.06 -32.98
C VAL A 358 -2.26 30.77 -32.07
N SER A 359 -2.37 30.65 -30.75
CA SER A 359 -1.38 31.16 -29.76
C SER A 359 -0.47 30.07 -29.18
N ASP A 360 -0.77 28.80 -29.43
CA ASP A 360 -0.29 27.66 -28.63
C ASP A 360 0.96 26.99 -29.21
N VAL A 361 1.64 27.68 -30.15
CA VAL A 361 3.00 27.33 -30.60
C VAL A 361 3.92 28.47 -30.21
N ALA A 362 4.27 28.50 -28.93
CA ALA A 362 5.23 29.45 -28.41
C ALA A 362 6.20 28.78 -27.43
N LEU A 363 6.77 27.63 -27.79
CA LEU A 363 8.18 27.30 -27.50
C LEU A 363 8.63 26.01 -28.24
N LEU A 364 8.52 25.98 -29.58
CA LEU A 364 9.61 25.36 -30.34
C LEU A 364 10.73 26.42 -30.39
N VAL A 365 11.85 26.20 -29.72
CA VAL A 365 13.07 26.96 -30.04
C VAL A 365 13.80 26.20 -31.16
N PHE A 366 13.97 26.91 -32.28
CA PHE A 366 14.47 26.42 -33.58
C PHE A 366 15.87 25.82 -33.58
#